data_AF-A0A822AVK4-F1
#
_entry.id   AF-A0A822AVK4-F1
#
_cell.length_a   1.000
_cell.length_b   1.000
_cell.length_c   1.000
_cell.angle_alpha   90.00
_cell.angle_beta   90.00
_cell.angle_gamma   90.00
#
_symmetry.space_group_name_H-M   'P 1'
#
loop_
_entity.id
_entity.type
_entity.pdbx_description
1 polymer ?
#
loop_
_entity_poly.entity_id
_entity_poly.type
_entity_poly.pdbx_seq_one_letter_code
_entity_poly.pdbx_strand_id
1 'polypeptide(L)'
;MFHNILGNYPLRSPFSTNIHPNARWQQNGIIVAGGNRQGNGFNQLSDPCGLYVDDDQTIYVAEWSNHRIVEWKRGATSGQVIAGGNGQGSGDHQLDNPYDVIIDKERDSLIICDTSNRRVVRWPRRNGTSGETIISN
;
A
#
# COMPACT_ATOMS: atom_id res chain seq x y z
N MET A 1 35.52 -59.46 4.97
CA MET A 1 35.85 -58.83 6.27
C MET A 1 36.73 -57.64 5.94
N PHE A 2 36.40 -56.38 6.22
CA PHE A 2 35.73 -55.83 7.40
C PHE A 2 34.68 -54.78 7.00
N HIS A 3 33.59 -54.71 7.77
CA HIS A 3 32.61 -53.63 7.74
C HIS A 3 33.19 -52.42 8.48
N ASN A 4 32.86 -51.20 8.01
CA ASN A 4 32.86 -50.04 8.88
C ASN A 4 31.64 -49.17 8.54
N ILE A 5 30.71 -49.12 9.49
CA ILE A 5 29.49 -48.30 9.47
C ILE A 5 29.78 -47.11 10.38
N LEU A 6 29.84 -45.90 9.83
CA LEU A 6 29.59 -44.67 10.59
C LEU A 6 28.76 -43.74 9.70
N GLY A 7 27.58 -43.40 10.22
CA GLY A 7 26.54 -42.66 9.50
C GLY A 7 26.85 -41.18 9.38
N ASN A 8 26.60 -40.64 8.19
CA ASN A 8 26.44 -39.21 7.99
C ASN A 8 24.94 -38.91 7.91
N TYR A 9 24.34 -38.55 9.04
CA TYR A 9 23.07 -37.82 9.02
C TYR A 9 23.38 -36.40 8.52
N PRO A 10 22.83 -35.94 7.38
CA PRO A 10 23.01 -34.55 7.01
C PRO A 10 22.25 -33.67 8.00
N LEU A 11 22.95 -32.73 8.62
CA LEU A 11 22.35 -31.60 9.33
C LEU A 11 21.51 -30.80 8.32
N ARG A 12 20.22 -31.10 8.22
CA ARG A 12 19.28 -30.24 7.50
C ARG A 12 19.03 -29.01 8.38
N SER A 13 19.59 -27.89 7.96
CA SER A 13 19.06 -26.57 8.31
C SER A 13 17.55 -26.56 7.97
N PRO A 14 16.65 -26.18 8.90
CA PRO A 14 15.22 -26.11 8.62
C PRO A 14 14.85 -24.93 7.69
N PHE A 15 15.82 -24.13 7.27
CA PHE A 15 15.60 -22.97 6.40
C PHE A 15 16.61 -22.95 5.25
N SER A 16 16.56 -23.95 4.36
CA SER A 16 16.98 -23.74 2.98
C SER A 16 15.72 -23.43 2.15
N THR A 17 15.40 -22.15 1.98
CA THR A 17 14.47 -21.80 0.91
C THR A 17 15.19 -22.12 -0.40
N ASN A 18 14.74 -23.18 -1.08
CA ASN A 18 15.12 -23.48 -2.45
C ASN A 18 14.55 -22.36 -3.34
N ILE A 19 15.14 -21.18 -3.33
CA ILE A 19 14.93 -20.24 -4.41
C ILE A 19 15.68 -20.82 -5.59
N HIS A 20 14.92 -21.31 -6.57
CA HIS A 20 15.49 -21.85 -7.79
C HIS A 20 16.41 -20.76 -8.38
N PRO A 21 17.67 -21.06 -8.75
CA PRO A 21 18.61 -20.07 -9.29
C PRO A 21 18.12 -19.39 -10.58
N ASN A 22 16.99 -19.85 -11.12
CA ASN A 22 16.26 -19.32 -12.28
C ASN A 22 14.81 -18.95 -11.95
N ALA A 23 14.48 -18.56 -10.72
CA ALA A 23 13.17 -18.04 -10.38
C ALA A 23 12.88 -16.77 -11.22
N ARG A 24 12.25 -16.98 -12.37
CA ARG A 24 11.71 -15.94 -13.25
C ARG A 24 10.23 -15.84 -12.94
N TRP A 25 9.71 -14.62 -12.77
CA TRP A 25 8.27 -14.41 -12.72
C TRP A 25 7.65 -14.99 -13.99
N GLN A 26 6.80 -16.01 -13.85
CA GLN A 26 6.22 -16.73 -15.00
C GLN A 26 5.16 -15.90 -15.74
N GLN A 27 4.81 -14.72 -15.23
CA GLN A 27 3.77 -13.86 -15.79
C GLN A 27 4.21 -12.40 -15.75
N ASN A 28 3.83 -11.64 -16.77
CA ASN A 28 3.97 -10.18 -16.80
C ASN A 28 3.11 -9.55 -15.69
N GLY A 29 3.57 -8.43 -15.14
CA GLY A 29 2.72 -7.59 -14.29
C GLY A 29 1.48 -7.13 -15.05
N ILE A 30 0.34 -7.06 -14.35
CA ILE A 30 -0.90 -6.48 -14.87
C ILE A 30 -1.17 -5.16 -14.14
N ILE A 31 -1.72 -4.18 -14.85
CA ILE A 31 -2.15 -2.92 -14.24
C ILE A 31 -3.51 -3.15 -13.58
N VAL A 32 -3.62 -2.85 -12.29
CA VAL A 32 -4.84 -3.03 -11.50
C VAL A 32 -5.42 -1.71 -10.96
N ALA A 33 -4.65 -0.61 -11.07
CA ALA A 33 -5.07 0.75 -10.76
C ALA A 33 -4.26 1.73 -11.62
N GLY A 34 -4.88 2.81 -12.09
CA GLY A 34 -4.23 3.80 -12.95
C GLY A 34 -3.88 3.29 -14.35
N GLY A 35 -2.65 3.56 -14.81
CA GLY A 35 -2.14 3.16 -16.13
C GLY A 35 -2.46 4.12 -17.29
N ASN A 36 -3.23 5.17 -17.05
CA ASN A 36 -3.66 6.13 -18.09
C ASN A 36 -2.81 7.41 -18.12
N ARG A 37 -1.48 7.24 -18.05
CA ARG A 37 -0.47 8.31 -17.89
C ARG A 37 -0.58 9.04 -16.54
N GLN A 38 0.45 9.84 -16.24
CA GLN A 38 0.45 10.71 -15.08
C GLN A 38 -0.64 11.77 -15.20
N GLY A 39 -1.37 12.03 -14.12
CA GLY A 39 -2.39 13.07 -14.05
C GLY A 39 -3.23 12.98 -12.79
N ASN A 40 -4.26 13.81 -12.68
CA ASN A 40 -5.15 13.90 -11.53
C ASN A 40 -6.59 13.42 -11.81
N GLY A 41 -6.86 12.96 -13.03
CA GLY A 41 -8.16 12.38 -13.39
C GLY A 41 -8.48 11.10 -12.61
N PHE A 42 -9.74 10.69 -12.58
CA PHE A 42 -10.18 9.53 -11.79
C PHE A 42 -9.59 8.20 -12.25
N ASN A 43 -9.12 8.10 -13.49
CA ASN A 43 -8.46 6.91 -14.03
C ASN A 43 -6.92 7.06 -14.11
N GLN A 44 -6.36 8.11 -13.51
CA GLN A 44 -4.93 8.45 -13.53
C GLN A 44 -4.37 8.44 -12.10
N LEU A 45 -3.06 8.24 -12.01
CA LEU A 45 -2.28 8.39 -10.78
C LEU A 45 -1.08 9.29 -11.06
N SER A 46 -0.60 9.99 -10.04
CA SER A 46 0.61 10.82 -10.05
C SER A 46 1.47 10.47 -8.85
N ASP A 47 2.61 9.81 -9.13
CA ASP A 47 3.57 9.31 -8.13
C ASP A 47 2.91 8.47 -7.01
N PRO A 48 2.29 7.32 -7.34
CA PRO A 48 1.78 6.40 -6.33
C PRO A 48 2.96 5.82 -5.53
N CYS A 49 2.90 5.91 -4.19
CA CYS A 49 3.99 5.46 -3.30
C CYS A 49 3.62 4.17 -2.57
N GLY A 50 2.84 4.28 -1.50
CA GLY A 50 2.36 3.16 -0.69
C GLY A 50 0.94 2.73 -1.08
N LEU A 51 0.61 1.49 -0.70
CA LEU A 51 -0.72 0.94 -0.93
C LEU A 51 -1.12 -0.07 0.14
N TYR A 52 -2.43 -0.25 0.30
CA TYR A 52 -3.03 -1.32 1.07
C TYR A 52 -4.09 -2.05 0.24
N VAL A 53 -4.21 -3.36 0.41
CA VAL A 53 -5.26 -4.18 -0.21
C VAL A 53 -6.08 -4.82 0.88
N ASP A 54 -7.40 -4.63 0.85
CA ASP A 54 -8.31 -5.25 1.81
C ASP A 54 -8.83 -6.63 1.36
N ASP A 55 -9.66 -7.25 2.20
CA ASP A 55 -10.19 -8.60 1.96
C ASP A 55 -11.16 -8.64 0.75
N ASP A 56 -11.74 -7.49 0.38
CA ASP A 56 -12.60 -7.32 -0.80
C ASP A 56 -11.79 -7.06 -2.08
N GLN A 57 -10.46 -7.09 -2.00
CA GLN A 57 -9.52 -6.74 -3.07
C GLN A 57 -9.69 -5.29 -3.56
N THR A 58 -10.13 -4.39 -2.67
CA THR A 58 -10.05 -2.95 -2.89
C THR A 58 -8.64 -2.49 -2.60
N ILE A 59 -8.07 -1.74 -3.54
CA ILE A 59 -6.72 -1.19 -3.47
C ILE A 59 -6.79 0.27 -3.05
N TYR A 60 -6.14 0.60 -1.96
CA TYR A 60 -5.97 1.95 -1.44
C TYR A 60 -4.58 2.43 -1.81
N VAL A 61 -4.46 3.57 -2.49
CA VAL A 61 -3.18 4.08 -2.99
C VAL A 61 -2.93 5.47 -2.42
N ALA A 62 -1.76 5.66 -1.82
CA ALA A 62 -1.24 6.98 -1.49
C ALA A 62 -0.62 7.62 -2.73
N GLU A 63 -1.22 8.72 -3.21
CA GLU A 63 -0.67 9.50 -4.32
C GLU A 63 0.09 10.71 -3.79
N TRP A 64 1.41 10.64 -3.91
CA TRP A 64 2.33 11.65 -3.39
C TRP A 64 2.09 13.02 -4.02
N SER A 65 2.05 13.07 -5.35
CA SER A 65 2.01 14.34 -6.10
C SER A 65 0.61 14.90 -6.27
N ASN A 66 -0.44 14.10 -6.05
CA ASN A 66 -1.82 14.57 -6.03
C ASN A 66 -2.36 14.81 -4.61
N HIS A 67 -1.53 14.64 -3.57
CA HIS A 67 -1.86 14.95 -2.17
C HIS A 67 -3.17 14.30 -1.70
N ARG A 68 -3.35 13.01 -2.03
CA ARG A 68 -4.61 12.29 -1.80
C ARG A 68 -4.42 10.80 -1.61
N ILE A 69 -5.42 10.16 -1.00
CA ILE A 69 -5.59 8.71 -1.02
C ILE A 69 -6.75 8.37 -1.96
N VAL A 70 -6.54 7.39 -2.84
CA VAL A 70 -7.55 6.93 -3.80
C VAL A 70 -7.84 5.44 -3.58
N GLU A 71 -9.12 5.07 -3.51
CA GLU A 71 -9.53 3.67 -3.53
C GLU A 71 -9.89 3.21 -4.93
N TRP A 72 -9.55 1.96 -5.25
CA TRP A 72 -9.84 1.26 -6.49
C TRP A 72 -10.46 -0.09 -6.15
N LYS A 73 -11.76 -0.23 -6.40
CA LYS A 73 -12.44 -1.53 -6.24
C LYS A 73 -11.94 -2.52 -7.29
N ARG A 74 -12.00 -3.81 -6.97
CA ARG A 74 -11.63 -4.87 -7.90
C ARG A 74 -12.36 -4.71 -9.25
N GLY A 75 -11.59 -4.57 -10.33
CA GLY A 75 -12.12 -4.43 -11.69
C GLY A 75 -12.61 -3.02 -12.05
N ALA A 76 -12.45 -2.03 -11.17
CA ALA A 76 -12.80 -0.65 -11.47
C ALA A 76 -11.86 -0.06 -12.53
N THR A 77 -12.39 0.79 -13.41
CA THR A 77 -11.63 1.54 -14.43
C THR A 77 -11.26 2.96 -13.98
N SER A 78 -11.75 3.36 -12.82
CA SER A 78 -11.49 4.64 -12.16
C SER A 78 -11.48 4.46 -10.65
N GLY A 79 -10.61 5.21 -9.96
CA GLY A 79 -10.59 5.31 -8.52
C GLY A 79 -11.50 6.40 -7.97
N GLN A 80 -11.68 6.37 -6.65
CA GLN A 80 -12.41 7.37 -5.88
C GLN A 80 -11.48 7.99 -4.84
N VAL A 81 -11.43 9.32 -4.77
CA VAL A 81 -10.71 10.02 -3.70
C VAL A 81 -11.46 9.85 -2.38
N ILE A 82 -10.76 9.39 -1.36
CA ILE A 82 -11.36 9.09 -0.03
C ILE A 82 -10.70 9.85 1.12
N ALA A 83 -9.51 10.43 0.90
CA ALA A 83 -8.84 11.33 1.83
C ALA A 83 -7.97 12.32 1.05
N GLY A 84 -7.82 13.54 1.56
CA GLY A 84 -7.13 14.62 0.85
C GLY A 84 -7.85 15.06 -0.43
N GLY A 85 -7.09 15.48 -1.44
CA GLY A 85 -7.64 15.95 -2.73
C GLY A 85 -8.22 17.37 -2.71
N ASN A 86 -8.17 18.07 -1.57
CA ASN A 86 -8.58 19.46 -1.41
C ASN A 86 -7.39 20.43 -1.48
N GLY A 87 -6.44 20.11 -2.36
CA GLY A 87 -5.15 20.78 -2.45
C GLY A 87 -4.15 20.31 -1.40
N GLN A 88 -2.88 20.61 -1.67
CA GLN A 88 -1.77 20.41 -0.73
C GLN A 88 -1.96 21.29 0.52
N GLY A 89 -1.74 20.73 1.71
CA GLY A 89 -1.69 21.52 2.94
C GLY A 89 -1.82 20.70 4.21
N SER A 90 -1.86 21.39 5.35
CA SER A 90 -1.89 20.79 6.69
C SER A 90 -3.28 20.85 7.36
N GLY A 91 -4.29 21.37 6.67
CA GLY A 91 -5.66 21.43 7.19
C GLY A 91 -6.28 20.05 7.41
N ASP A 92 -7.41 20.01 8.11
CA ASP A 92 -8.08 18.75 8.49
C ASP A 92 -8.60 17.96 7.28
N HIS A 93 -8.83 18.63 6.15
CA HIS A 93 -9.29 18.05 4.89
C HIS A 93 -8.18 17.98 3.83
N GLN A 94 -6.93 18.22 4.22
CA GLN A 94 -5.77 18.26 3.33
C GLN A 94 -4.72 17.23 3.74
N LEU A 95 -3.93 16.82 2.76
CA LEU A 95 -2.72 16.04 2.94
C LEU A 95 -1.58 16.78 2.26
N ASP A 96 -0.35 16.47 2.64
CA ASP A 96 0.85 16.93 1.99
C ASP A 96 1.83 15.77 1.78
N ASN A 97 1.92 15.31 0.53
CA ASN A 97 2.78 14.21 0.10
C ASN A 97 2.59 12.94 0.95
N PRO A 98 1.38 12.36 0.95
CA PRO A 98 1.15 11.12 1.68
C PRO A 98 2.00 10.00 1.07
N TYR A 99 2.75 9.28 1.91
CA TYR A 99 3.66 8.24 1.43
C TYR A 99 3.05 6.85 1.51
N ASP A 100 2.32 6.56 2.59
CA ASP A 100 1.75 5.23 2.81
C ASP A 100 0.40 5.32 3.53
N VAL A 101 -0.40 4.27 3.38
CA VAL A 101 -1.73 4.14 3.97
C VAL A 101 -1.99 2.71 4.40
N ILE A 102 -2.56 2.54 5.59
CA ILE A 102 -3.12 1.26 6.05
C ILE A 102 -4.57 1.45 6.51
N ILE A 103 -5.32 0.36 6.58
CA ILE A 103 -6.68 0.36 7.12
C ILE A 103 -6.68 -0.18 8.56
N ASP A 104 -7.15 0.63 9.50
CA ASP A 104 -7.60 0.17 10.82
C ASP A 104 -9.04 -0.33 10.67
N LYS A 105 -9.18 -1.65 10.54
CA LYS A 105 -10.48 -2.33 10.39
C LYS A 105 -11.35 -2.19 11.63
N GLU A 106 -10.77 -2.08 12.83
CA GLU A 106 -11.53 -1.98 14.08
C GLU A 106 -12.26 -0.64 14.18
N ARG A 107 -11.63 0.44 13.70
CA ARG A 107 -12.19 1.81 13.73
C ARG A 107 -12.81 2.27 12.42
N ASP A 108 -12.86 1.40 11.41
CA ASP A 108 -13.25 1.72 10.03
C ASP A 108 -12.57 3.01 9.53
N SER A 109 -11.24 3.05 9.65
CA SER A 109 -10.44 4.25 9.36
C SER A 109 -9.16 3.94 8.58
N LEU A 110 -8.64 4.95 7.89
CA LEU A 110 -7.32 4.96 7.28
C LEU A 110 -6.33 5.51 8.30
N ILE A 111 -5.13 4.96 8.33
CA ILE A 111 -3.96 5.55 8.98
C ILE A 111 -2.98 5.93 7.88
N ILE A 112 -2.66 7.21 7.77
CA ILE A 112 -1.92 7.77 6.63
C ILE A 112 -0.63 8.43 7.12
N CYS A 113 0.48 8.09 6.47
CA CYS A 113 1.75 8.79 6.64
C CYS A 113 1.72 10.09 5.83
N ASP A 114 1.37 11.21 6.48
CA ASP A 114 1.26 12.54 5.87
C ASP A 114 2.61 13.26 5.94
N THR A 115 3.52 12.83 5.04
CA THR A 115 4.98 12.95 5.19
C THR A 115 5.47 14.39 5.31
N SER A 116 5.05 15.27 4.41
CA SER A 116 5.53 16.66 4.40
C SER A 116 4.97 17.46 5.57
N ASN A 117 3.78 17.08 6.06
CA ASN A 117 3.21 17.60 7.30
C ASN A 117 3.81 16.98 8.56
N ARG A 118 4.71 15.99 8.44
CA ARG A 118 5.42 15.33 9.55
C ARG A 118 4.48 14.77 10.61
N ARG A 119 3.34 14.24 10.18
CA ARG A 119 2.32 13.69 11.06
C ARG A 119 1.82 12.35 10.51
N VAL A 120 1.23 11.57 11.41
CA VAL A 120 0.37 10.46 11.02
C VAL A 120 -1.07 10.89 11.32
N VAL A 121 -1.96 10.72 10.35
CA VAL A 121 -3.37 11.06 10.50
C VAL A 121 -4.24 9.82 10.44
N ARG A 122 -5.30 9.81 11.25
CA ARG A 122 -6.42 8.89 11.11
C ARG A 122 -7.55 9.57 10.36
N TRP A 123 -8.09 8.92 9.34
CA TRP A 123 -9.17 9.45 8.52
C TRP A 123 -10.32 8.45 8.47
N PRO A 124 -11.60 8.83 8.63
CA PRO A 124 -12.70 7.86 8.52
C PRO A 124 -12.77 7.25 7.12
N ARG A 125 -12.86 5.92 7.02
CA ARG A 125 -12.80 5.22 5.73
C ARG A 125 -14.03 5.48 4.85
N ARG A 126 -15.18 5.77 5.47
CA ARG A 126 -16.45 5.99 4.80
C ARG A 126 -17.09 7.27 5.29
N ASN A 127 -17.59 8.09 4.37
CA ASN A 127 -18.34 9.32 4.63
C ASN A 127 -17.62 10.37 5.52
N GLY A 128 -16.31 10.23 5.75
CA GLY A 128 -15.50 11.18 6.50
C GLY A 128 -14.91 12.25 5.60
N THR A 129 -15.18 13.52 5.90
CA THR A 129 -14.65 14.66 5.15
C THR A 129 -13.36 15.22 5.74
N SER A 130 -12.88 14.72 6.89
CA SER A 130 -11.69 15.22 7.58
C SER A 130 -10.93 14.14 8.33
N GLY A 131 -9.63 14.34 8.49
CA GLY A 131 -8.73 13.54 9.32
C GLY A 131 -8.43 14.17 10.67
N GLU A 132 -7.89 13.37 11.56
CA GLU A 132 -7.40 13.74 12.89
C GLU A 132 -5.92 13.34 13.00
N THR A 133 -5.08 14.20 13.58
CA THR A 133 -3.68 13.85 13.85
C THR A 133 -3.60 12.88 15.01
N ILE A 134 -2.93 11.74 14.83
CA ILE A 134 -2.87 10.69 15.86
C ILE A 134 -1.54 10.65 16.64
N ILE A 135 -0.47 11.24 16.10
CA ILE A 135 0.82 11.33 16.79
C ILE A 135 1.38 12.72 16.53
N SER A 136 1.55 13.50 17.59
CA SER A 136 2.27 14.77 17.63
C SER A 136 3.10 14.82 18.92
N ASN A 137 4.27 15.45 18.88
CA ASN A 137 5.09 15.72 20.07
C ASN A 137 4.47 16.83 20.94
#